data_AF-A0A258ZCD9-F1
#
_entry.id   AF-A0A258ZCD9-F1
#
_cell.length_a   1.000
_cell.length_b   1.000
_cell.length_c   1.000
_cell.angle_alpha   90.00
_cell.angle_beta   90.00
_cell.angle_gamma   90.00
#
_symmetry.space_group_name_H-M   'P 1'
#
loop_
_entity.id
_entity.type
_entity.pdbx_description
1 polymer ?
#
loop_
_entity_poly.entity_id
_entity_poly.type
_entity_poly.pdbx_seq_one_letter_code
_entity_poly.pdbx_strand_id
1 'polypeptide(L)'
;MAINNQLSWDETSFEKALKIRLGLDLSEIEASRLMRLWENARDFLIPNILEEIKATEPDLSDHGPRHVANVLNNAYHLLHAQPSQTSKLSSNDNGYFDGLTSYEAYVLGFSIMYHDVGNIFSRKKHNQRIQEIFSEGFTQYQLDKDLRQVVSDIGGAHTGGQNANNQAIDTLCAVDVRGLWMNQQIHMQQLAAILRFADELAEGPQRASILRLRNDLPFKDGAAIAETSKIFHKYAECISPQIDRSGQRVMVRLNIDLAELDPKSQHEEVTALLETFWRRIHVLNLERRYACFYSPLLEPFKATNIQVRFYNRGRLIPVTRHHVFNDLVIPQKPTGDWKFDNCPELDSSKIWSEVIGFLEAENGTE
;
A
#
# COMPACT_ATOMS: atom_id res chain seq x y z
N MET A 1 -16.48 -4.13 -19.66
CA MET A 1 -15.11 -4.08 -19.11
C MET A 1 -14.45 -2.82 -19.61
N ALA A 2 -14.22 -1.84 -18.74
CA ALA A 2 -13.32 -0.75 -19.08
C ALA A 2 -11.91 -1.33 -19.10
N ILE A 3 -11.23 -1.23 -20.24
CA ILE A 3 -9.79 -1.46 -20.33
C ILE A 3 -9.18 -0.36 -19.48
N ASN A 4 -8.83 -0.67 -18.23
CA ASN A 4 -8.05 0.22 -17.40
C ASN A 4 -6.71 0.42 -18.11
N ASN A 5 -6.43 1.67 -18.52
CA ASN A 5 -5.12 2.07 -18.97
C ASN A 5 -4.08 1.48 -18.01
N GLN A 6 -3.06 0.82 -18.57
CA GLN A 6 -1.83 0.57 -17.84
C GLN A 6 -1.43 1.90 -17.21
N LEU A 7 -1.44 1.98 -15.88
CA LEU A 7 -0.85 3.11 -15.18
C LEU A 7 0.65 3.08 -15.49
N SER A 8 1.06 3.76 -16.56
CA SER A 8 2.37 4.41 -16.60
C SER A 8 2.47 5.31 -15.38
N TRP A 9 3.69 5.64 -14.96
CA TRP A 9 3.90 6.74 -14.03
C TRP A 9 3.53 8.05 -14.75
N ASP A 10 2.23 8.28 -14.91
CA ASP A 10 1.70 9.59 -15.22
C ASP A 10 1.82 10.43 -13.95
N GLU A 11 1.92 11.75 -14.10
CA GLU A 11 2.01 12.68 -12.97
C GLU A 11 0.96 12.33 -11.89
N THR A 12 1.43 11.78 -10.77
CA THR A 12 0.58 11.25 -9.71
C THR A 12 -0.18 12.36 -9.01
N SER A 13 -1.27 12.03 -8.29
CA SER A 13 -1.99 13.01 -7.48
C SER A 13 -1.07 13.62 -6.40
N PHE A 14 -0.15 12.82 -5.89
CA PHE A 14 0.90 13.27 -4.98
C PHE A 14 1.82 14.30 -5.64
N GLU A 15 2.29 14.05 -6.86
CA GLU A 15 3.21 14.96 -7.55
C GLU A 15 2.54 16.32 -7.86
N LYS A 16 1.25 16.30 -8.25
CA LYS A 16 0.44 17.52 -8.40
C LYS A 16 0.34 18.30 -7.10
N ALA A 17 -0.01 17.62 -6.01
CA ALA A 17 -0.12 18.21 -4.69
C ALA A 17 1.24 18.75 -4.19
N LEU A 18 2.34 18.06 -4.49
CA LEU A 18 3.69 18.49 -4.17
C LEU A 18 4.04 19.79 -4.90
N LYS A 19 3.80 19.86 -6.22
CA LYS A 19 4.05 21.08 -7.02
C LYS A 19 3.31 22.28 -6.44
N ILE A 20 2.04 22.09 -6.05
CA ILE A 20 1.25 23.14 -5.40
C ILE A 20 1.86 23.52 -4.05
N ARG A 21 2.16 22.54 -3.19
CA ARG A 21 2.70 22.77 -1.85
C ARG A 21 3.99 23.58 -1.88
N LEU A 22 4.93 23.19 -2.75
CA LEU A 22 6.19 23.90 -2.94
C LEU A 22 5.98 25.35 -3.39
N GLY A 23 5.02 25.60 -4.30
CA GLY A 23 4.70 26.95 -4.78
C GLY A 23 3.99 27.85 -3.75
N LEU A 24 3.42 27.29 -2.68
CA LEU A 24 2.78 28.06 -1.61
C LEU A 24 3.79 28.63 -0.61
N ASP A 25 4.80 27.83 -0.24
CA ASP A 25 5.69 28.17 0.87
C ASP A 25 7.08 28.65 0.42
N LEU A 26 7.49 28.36 -0.83
CA LEU A 26 8.85 28.62 -1.32
C LEU A 26 8.88 29.69 -2.41
N SER A 27 10.06 30.29 -2.62
CA SER A 27 10.30 31.12 -3.80
C SER A 27 10.18 30.29 -5.08
N GLU A 28 9.76 30.92 -6.18
CA GLU A 28 9.62 30.27 -7.49
C GLU A 28 10.92 29.56 -7.92
N ILE A 29 12.07 30.19 -7.65
CA ILE A 29 13.39 29.63 -7.95
C ILE A 29 13.64 28.34 -7.15
N GLU A 30 13.35 28.36 -5.85
CA GLU A 30 13.58 27.21 -4.97
C GLU A 30 12.61 26.07 -5.27
N ALA A 31 11.32 26.36 -5.44
CA ALA A 31 10.31 25.38 -5.83
C ALA A 31 10.68 24.71 -7.17
N SER A 32 11.08 25.51 -8.16
CA SER A 32 11.51 25.00 -9.48
C SER A 32 12.77 24.14 -9.39
N ARG A 33 13.72 24.51 -8.52
CA ARG A 33 14.94 23.72 -8.29
C ARG A 33 14.61 22.36 -7.68
N LEU A 34 13.76 22.32 -6.65
CA LEU A 34 13.34 21.08 -6.01
C LEU A 34 12.55 20.18 -6.98
N MET A 35 11.59 20.74 -7.72
CA MET A 35 10.84 19.95 -8.70
C MET A 35 11.73 19.38 -9.81
N ARG A 36 12.74 20.11 -10.27
CA ARG A 36 13.70 19.57 -11.24
C ARG A 36 14.49 18.39 -10.67
N LEU A 37 14.89 18.45 -9.40
CA LEU A 37 15.58 17.34 -8.73
C LEU A 37 14.67 16.12 -8.58
N TRP A 38 13.39 16.33 -8.23
CA TRP A 38 12.36 15.28 -8.22
C TRP A 38 12.24 14.59 -9.59
N GLU A 39 12.04 15.39 -10.64
CA GLU A 39 11.87 14.89 -12.01
C GLU A 39 13.09 14.08 -12.46
N ASN A 40 14.30 14.61 -12.26
CA ASN A 40 15.48 13.87 -12.67
C ASN A 40 15.67 12.57 -11.87
N ALA A 41 15.36 12.58 -10.56
CA ALA A 41 15.44 11.37 -9.73
C ALA A 41 14.44 10.30 -10.22
N ARG A 42 13.20 10.71 -10.51
CA ARG A 42 12.17 9.82 -11.08
C ARG A 42 12.62 9.25 -12.44
N ASP A 43 13.08 10.12 -13.33
CA ASP A 43 13.47 9.74 -14.69
C ASP A 43 14.72 8.83 -14.71
N PHE A 44 15.54 8.90 -13.66
CA PHE A 44 16.59 7.92 -13.42
C PHE A 44 16.06 6.61 -12.81
N LEU A 45 15.31 6.68 -11.71
CA LEU A 45 14.89 5.52 -10.94
C LEU A 45 13.98 4.57 -11.73
N ILE A 46 13.02 5.10 -12.50
CA ILE A 46 12.04 4.28 -13.19
C ILE A 46 12.72 3.29 -14.16
N PRO A 47 13.44 3.73 -15.19
CA PRO A 47 13.98 2.82 -16.19
C PRO A 47 15.23 2.07 -15.72
N ASN A 48 16.00 2.61 -14.77
CA ASN A 48 17.27 1.99 -14.37
C ASN A 48 17.15 1.07 -13.17
N ILE A 49 16.16 1.28 -12.29
CA ILE A 49 16.02 0.54 -11.05
C ILE A 49 14.65 -0.14 -10.93
N LEU A 50 13.57 0.63 -10.94
CA LEU A 50 12.24 0.12 -10.57
C LEU A 50 11.70 -0.89 -11.59
N GLU A 51 11.91 -0.65 -12.89
CA GLU A 51 11.51 -1.62 -13.93
C GLU A 51 12.29 -2.93 -13.83
N GLU A 52 13.55 -2.87 -13.39
CA GLU A 52 14.44 -4.02 -13.27
C GLU A 52 14.20 -4.85 -12.00
N ILE A 53 13.56 -4.31 -10.96
CA ILE A 53 13.19 -5.08 -9.75
C ILE A 53 12.41 -6.35 -10.13
N LYS A 54 11.49 -6.24 -11.08
CA LYS A 54 10.67 -7.36 -11.53
C LYS A 54 11.48 -8.42 -12.28
N ALA A 55 12.63 -8.08 -12.86
CA ALA A 55 13.50 -9.04 -13.52
C ALA A 55 14.25 -9.93 -12.51
N THR A 56 14.58 -9.40 -11.33
CA THR A 56 15.31 -10.14 -10.29
C THR A 56 14.47 -11.24 -9.66
N GLU A 57 13.17 -11.01 -9.46
CA GLU A 57 12.25 -11.95 -8.82
C GLU A 57 10.90 -11.98 -9.57
N PRO A 58 10.87 -12.57 -10.77
CA PRO A 58 9.76 -12.42 -11.70
C PRO A 58 8.47 -13.15 -11.29
N ASP A 59 8.58 -14.10 -10.34
CA ASP A 59 7.48 -14.89 -9.80
C ASP A 59 6.72 -14.20 -8.66
N LEU A 60 7.25 -13.10 -8.11
CA LEU A 60 6.61 -12.37 -7.02
C LEU A 60 5.67 -11.27 -7.52
N SER A 61 4.81 -10.80 -6.61
CA SER A 61 3.98 -9.62 -6.83
C SER A 61 4.82 -8.38 -7.11
N ASP A 62 4.35 -7.49 -7.98
CA ASP A 62 5.09 -6.32 -8.49
C ASP A 62 5.50 -5.33 -7.37
N HIS A 63 6.75 -4.86 -7.44
CA HIS A 63 7.34 -3.76 -6.66
C HIS A 63 7.97 -2.68 -7.56
N GLY A 64 7.69 -2.73 -8.86
CA GLY A 64 8.17 -1.76 -9.83
C GLY A 64 7.40 -0.43 -9.83
N PRO A 65 7.48 0.35 -10.93
CA PRO A 65 6.98 1.73 -10.97
C PRO A 65 5.49 1.87 -10.63
N ARG A 66 4.68 0.87 -11.03
CA ARG A 66 3.22 0.87 -10.77
C ARG A 66 2.88 0.77 -9.29
N HIS A 67 3.67 0.01 -8.54
CA HIS A 67 3.51 -0.13 -7.10
C HIS A 67 3.88 1.19 -6.41
N VAL A 68 5.07 1.74 -6.69
CA VAL A 68 5.53 3.01 -6.10
C VAL A 68 4.57 4.16 -6.42
N ALA A 69 4.05 4.26 -7.65
CA ALA A 69 3.04 5.25 -8.01
C ALA A 69 1.73 5.06 -7.23
N ASN A 70 1.34 3.82 -6.91
CA ASN A 70 0.19 3.56 -6.05
C ASN A 70 0.44 3.99 -4.60
N VAL A 71 1.64 3.74 -4.06
CA VAL A 71 2.05 4.23 -2.72
C VAL A 71 1.99 5.75 -2.64
N LEU A 72 2.49 6.46 -3.66
CA LEU A 72 2.37 7.92 -3.75
C LEU A 72 0.90 8.38 -3.70
N ASN A 73 0.03 7.78 -4.51
CA ASN A 73 -1.39 8.11 -4.53
C ASN A 73 -2.08 7.78 -3.19
N ASN A 74 -1.71 6.68 -2.53
CA ASN A 74 -2.22 6.34 -1.20
C ASN A 74 -1.79 7.40 -0.17
N ALA A 75 -0.53 7.81 -0.17
CA ALA A 75 -0.04 8.87 0.71
C ALA A 75 -0.79 10.19 0.46
N TYR A 76 -1.08 10.53 -0.80
CA TYR A 76 -1.96 11.66 -1.12
C TYR A 76 -3.35 11.52 -0.48
N HIS A 77 -4.03 10.39 -0.65
CA HIS A 77 -5.37 10.19 -0.07
C HIS A 77 -5.37 10.12 1.46
N LEU A 78 -4.28 9.64 2.07
CA LEU A 78 -4.11 9.64 3.52
C LEU A 78 -4.03 11.06 4.07
N LEU A 79 -3.37 11.97 3.36
CA LEU A 79 -3.05 13.32 3.83
C LEU A 79 -4.03 14.40 3.33
N HIS A 80 -4.66 14.18 2.18
CA HIS A 80 -5.53 15.16 1.56
C HIS A 80 -6.89 15.19 2.26
N ALA A 81 -7.23 16.33 2.88
CA ALA A 81 -8.56 16.58 3.42
C ALA A 81 -9.54 16.82 2.26
N GLN A 82 -10.66 16.08 2.24
CA GLN A 82 -11.76 16.38 1.32
C GLN A 82 -12.52 17.61 1.84
N PRO A 83 -12.90 18.58 0.99
CA PRO A 83 -13.72 19.70 1.40
C PRO A 83 -15.02 19.18 2.02
N SER A 84 -15.28 19.50 3.29
CA SER A 84 -16.54 19.12 3.93
C SER A 84 -17.69 19.91 3.27
N GLN A 85 -18.83 19.27 3.01
CA GLN A 85 -20.02 19.94 2.46
C GLN A 85 -20.55 21.10 3.34
N THR A 86 -20.06 21.21 4.58
CA THR A 86 -20.45 22.22 5.57
C THR A 86 -19.47 23.37 5.73
N SER A 87 -18.24 23.26 5.22
CA SER A 87 -17.30 24.37 5.22
C SER A 87 -17.54 25.24 3.99
N LYS A 88 -18.26 26.36 4.17
CA LYS A 88 -18.15 27.52 3.28
C LYS A 88 -16.73 28.09 3.40
N LEU A 89 -15.75 27.39 2.85
CA LEU A 89 -14.42 27.89 2.62
C LEU A 89 -14.20 27.91 1.11
N SER A 90 -13.89 29.12 0.67
CA SER A 90 -13.36 29.57 -0.61
C SER A 90 -13.06 28.50 -1.68
N SER A 91 -13.50 28.77 -2.89
CA SER A 91 -13.23 28.08 -4.16
C SER A 91 -11.75 27.99 -4.58
N ASN A 92 -10.80 28.06 -3.64
CA ASN A 92 -9.34 27.97 -3.85
C ASN A 92 -8.73 26.79 -3.06
N ASP A 93 -9.47 25.71 -2.85
CA ASP A 93 -8.99 24.51 -2.17
C ASP A 93 -8.08 23.69 -3.10
N ASN A 94 -6.85 24.18 -3.30
CA ASN A 94 -5.87 23.66 -4.25
C ASN A 94 -5.17 22.39 -3.72
N GLY A 95 -5.90 21.34 -3.34
CA GLY A 95 -5.37 19.97 -3.37
C GLY A 95 -4.01 19.72 -2.70
N TYR A 96 -3.69 20.33 -1.55
CA TYR A 96 -2.36 20.25 -0.93
C TYR A 96 -2.33 19.34 0.31
N PHE A 97 -1.12 19.00 0.77
CA PHE A 97 -0.89 18.20 1.97
C PHE A 97 -1.17 19.02 3.23
N ASP A 98 -2.29 18.76 3.90
CA ASP A 98 -2.59 19.39 5.18
C ASP A 98 -1.67 18.83 6.27
N GLY A 99 -1.09 19.72 7.08
CA GLY A 99 -0.21 19.35 8.19
C GLY A 99 1.24 18.95 7.86
N LEU A 100 1.68 19.00 6.59
CA LEU A 100 3.10 18.84 6.21
C LEU A 100 3.68 20.15 5.68
N THR A 101 4.93 20.47 6.03
CA THR A 101 5.68 21.54 5.34
C THR A 101 6.06 21.14 3.91
N SER A 102 6.41 22.11 3.07
CA SER A 102 6.97 21.86 1.73
C SER A 102 8.15 20.89 1.72
N TYR A 103 9.08 21.04 2.67
CA TYR A 103 10.25 20.17 2.77
C TYR A 103 9.89 18.75 3.21
N GLU A 104 8.92 18.60 4.12
CA GLU A 104 8.46 17.27 4.55
C GLU A 104 7.66 16.54 3.48
N ALA A 105 6.81 17.24 2.74
CA ALA A 105 6.12 16.67 1.58
C ALA A 105 7.12 16.18 0.53
N TYR A 106 8.18 16.96 0.28
CA TYR A 106 9.26 16.60 -0.63
C TYR A 106 10.03 15.37 -0.14
N VAL A 107 10.45 15.36 1.12
CA VAL A 107 11.16 14.22 1.75
C VAL A 107 10.30 12.96 1.76
N LEU A 108 9.00 13.07 2.07
CA LEU A 108 8.06 11.94 2.04
C LEU A 108 8.00 11.33 0.64
N GLY A 109 7.83 12.17 -0.38
CA GLY A 109 7.76 11.69 -1.76
C GLY A 109 9.06 10.99 -2.18
N PHE A 110 10.24 11.54 -1.85
CA PHE A 110 11.52 10.86 -2.09
C PHE A 110 11.61 9.54 -1.31
N SER A 111 11.20 9.51 -0.05
CA SER A 111 11.18 8.28 0.74
C SER A 111 10.31 7.20 0.10
N ILE A 112 9.15 7.57 -0.47
CA ILE A 112 8.31 6.66 -1.23
C ILE A 112 9.00 6.20 -2.53
N MET A 113 9.63 7.08 -3.30
CA MET A 113 10.34 6.67 -4.53
C MET A 113 11.48 5.69 -4.25
N TYR A 114 12.14 5.81 -3.10
CA TYR A 114 13.32 5.05 -2.74
C TYR A 114 13.07 3.83 -1.82
N HIS A 115 11.89 3.67 -1.20
CA HIS A 115 11.70 2.65 -0.15
C HIS A 115 12.02 1.22 -0.61
N ASP A 116 11.71 0.91 -1.87
CA ASP A 116 11.80 -0.44 -2.44
C ASP A 116 12.97 -0.65 -3.40
N VAL A 117 13.81 0.38 -3.63
CA VAL A 117 14.91 0.32 -4.62
C VAL A 117 15.94 -0.76 -4.31
N GLY A 118 16.07 -1.18 -3.04
CA GLY A 118 16.95 -2.27 -2.64
C GLY A 118 16.53 -3.64 -3.18
N ASN A 119 15.29 -3.80 -3.65
CA ASN A 119 14.81 -5.06 -4.24
C ASN A 119 15.53 -5.40 -5.55
N ILE A 120 16.19 -4.43 -6.21
CA ILE A 120 17.02 -4.71 -7.39
C ILE A 120 18.11 -5.75 -7.09
N PHE A 121 18.60 -5.75 -5.85
CA PHE A 121 19.64 -6.68 -5.42
C PHE A 121 19.09 -7.97 -4.80
N SER A 122 17.98 -7.91 -4.05
CA SER A 122 17.16 -9.03 -3.57
C SER A 122 16.12 -8.54 -2.56
N ARG A 123 15.03 -9.30 -2.32
CA ARG A 123 14.07 -9.02 -1.22
C ARG A 123 14.67 -8.99 0.16
N LYS A 124 15.62 -9.90 0.41
CA LYS A 124 16.13 -10.12 1.76
C LYS A 124 16.88 -8.87 2.21
N LYS A 125 16.33 -8.18 3.22
CA LYS A 125 16.86 -6.93 3.75
C LYS A 125 16.91 -5.78 2.73
N HIS A 126 16.03 -5.77 1.72
CA HIS A 126 16.00 -4.70 0.70
C HIS A 126 15.90 -3.29 1.32
N ASN A 127 15.12 -3.14 2.39
CA ASN A 127 14.96 -1.91 3.14
C ASN A 127 16.27 -1.36 3.74
N GLN A 128 17.30 -2.20 3.91
CA GLN A 128 18.62 -1.79 4.43
C GLN A 128 19.59 -1.37 3.31
N ARG A 129 19.18 -1.48 2.05
CA ARG A 129 20.07 -1.32 0.88
C ARG A 129 19.79 -0.06 0.06
N ILE A 130 18.93 0.84 0.57
CA ILE A 130 18.65 2.13 -0.07
C ILE A 130 19.94 2.95 -0.26
N GLN A 131 20.83 2.93 0.75
CA GLN A 131 22.11 3.65 0.69
C GLN A 131 23.07 3.13 -0.40
N GLU A 132 22.95 1.87 -0.81
CA GLU A 132 23.75 1.34 -1.92
C GLU A 132 23.38 2.04 -3.23
N ILE A 133 22.09 2.27 -3.48
CA ILE A 133 21.63 3.02 -4.68
C ILE A 133 22.06 4.49 -4.62
N PHE A 134 22.13 5.08 -3.43
CA PHE A 134 22.66 6.44 -3.26
C PHE A 134 24.17 6.55 -3.48
N SER A 135 24.88 5.43 -3.46
CA SER A 135 26.32 5.35 -3.72
C SER A 135 26.62 5.09 -5.21
N GLU A 136 25.58 4.90 -6.03
CA GLU A 136 25.71 4.63 -7.46
C GLU A 136 25.34 5.85 -8.33
N GLY A 137 26.18 6.09 -9.34
CA GLY A 137 25.89 6.92 -10.51
C GLY A 137 25.20 8.27 -10.25
N PHE A 138 24.08 8.49 -10.93
CA PHE A 138 23.31 9.75 -11.00
C PHE A 138 22.92 10.30 -9.62
N THR A 139 22.52 9.41 -8.71
CA THR A 139 21.98 9.80 -7.40
C THR A 139 23.04 10.36 -6.45
N GLN A 140 24.29 9.90 -6.60
CA GLN A 140 25.40 10.31 -5.73
C GLN A 140 25.74 11.81 -5.86
N TYR A 141 25.56 12.37 -7.07
CA TYR A 141 26.02 13.71 -7.42
C TYR A 141 24.91 14.77 -7.38
N GLN A 142 23.63 14.40 -7.52
CA GLN A 142 22.52 15.37 -7.52
C GLN A 142 21.85 15.57 -6.16
N LEU A 143 21.87 14.56 -5.28
CA LEU A 143 21.27 14.67 -3.95
C LEU A 143 22.35 14.94 -2.90
N ASP A 144 22.11 15.95 -2.06
CA ASP A 144 22.98 16.21 -0.93
C ASP A 144 22.97 15.05 0.08
N LYS A 145 24.00 14.98 0.92
CA LYS A 145 24.17 13.85 1.85
C LYS A 145 23.09 13.80 2.92
N ASP A 146 22.60 14.96 3.36
CA ASP A 146 21.62 15.06 4.44
C ASP A 146 20.25 14.56 3.94
N LEU A 147 19.84 14.94 2.73
CA LEU A 147 18.62 14.40 2.11
C LEU A 147 18.69 12.88 1.96
N ARG A 148 19.82 12.35 1.48
CA ARG A 148 20.02 10.90 1.31
C ARG A 148 19.92 10.14 2.62
N GLN A 149 20.50 10.68 3.68
CA GLN A 149 20.42 10.09 5.01
C GLN A 149 18.98 10.07 5.51
N VAL A 150 18.30 11.22 5.47
CA VAL A 150 16.90 11.35 5.92
C VAL A 150 15.98 10.39 5.14
N VAL A 151 16.14 10.34 3.81
CA VAL A 151 15.35 9.45 2.93
C VAL A 151 15.63 7.97 3.21
N SER A 152 16.89 7.61 3.47
CA SER A 152 17.27 6.23 3.80
C SER A 152 16.69 5.78 5.14
N ASP A 153 16.69 6.65 6.14
CA ASP A 153 16.20 6.32 7.48
C ASP A 153 14.67 6.17 7.49
N ILE A 154 13.95 7.09 6.82
CA ILE A 154 12.50 7.00 6.66
C ILE A 154 12.13 5.78 5.80
N GLY A 155 12.76 5.64 4.64
CA GLY A 155 12.52 4.53 3.71
C GLY A 155 12.85 3.17 4.32
N GLY A 156 13.92 3.06 5.12
CA GLY A 156 14.36 1.80 5.69
C GLY A 156 13.45 1.23 6.77
N ALA A 157 12.59 2.07 7.36
CA ALA A 157 11.65 1.69 8.41
C ALA A 157 10.27 1.23 7.88
N HIS A 158 10.04 1.25 6.57
CA HIS A 158 8.75 0.92 5.97
C HIS A 158 8.28 -0.53 6.23
N THR A 159 9.22 -1.45 6.50
CA THR A 159 8.93 -2.85 6.78
C THR A 159 9.26 -3.23 8.23
N GLY A 160 8.74 -4.37 8.68
CA GLY A 160 9.05 -4.94 9.99
C GLY A 160 10.51 -5.40 10.09
N GLY A 161 11.09 -5.31 11.28
CA GLY A 161 12.46 -5.74 11.56
C GLY A 161 12.50 -6.91 12.53
N GLN A 162 13.60 -7.65 12.52
CA GLN A 162 13.92 -8.63 13.56
C GLN A 162 15.30 -8.32 14.16
N ASN A 163 15.44 -8.49 15.47
CA ASN A 163 16.74 -8.39 16.15
C ASN A 163 17.57 -9.68 15.94
N ALA A 164 18.79 -9.69 16.49
CA ALA A 164 19.68 -10.86 16.41
C ALA A 164 19.08 -12.15 17.00
N ASN A 165 18.04 -12.04 17.82
CA ASN A 165 17.31 -13.15 18.44
C ASN A 165 15.99 -13.47 17.72
N ASN A 166 15.79 -12.98 16.49
CA ASN A 166 14.55 -13.13 15.70
C ASN A 166 13.29 -12.54 16.34
N GLN A 167 13.43 -11.60 17.28
CA GLN A 167 12.28 -10.91 17.88
C GLN A 167 11.92 -9.69 17.03
N ALA A 168 10.62 -9.46 16.84
CA ALA A 168 10.12 -8.30 16.11
C ALA A 168 10.63 -6.99 16.76
N ILE A 169 11.13 -6.08 15.92
CA ILE A 169 11.56 -4.73 16.31
C ILE A 169 10.50 -3.73 15.86
N ASP A 170 10.22 -2.77 16.74
CA ASP A 170 9.52 -1.53 16.39
C ASP A 170 10.44 -0.66 15.51
N THR A 171 10.31 -0.80 14.19
CA THR A 171 11.19 -0.11 13.23
C THR A 171 10.88 1.38 13.12
N LEU A 172 9.67 1.83 13.44
CA LEU A 172 9.35 3.27 13.52
C LEU A 172 10.00 3.92 14.75
N CYS A 173 10.01 3.26 15.91
CA CYS A 173 10.71 3.72 17.12
C CYS A 173 12.22 3.87 16.90
N ALA A 174 12.80 3.03 16.04
CA ALA A 174 14.22 3.08 15.69
C ALA A 174 14.59 4.26 14.77
N VAL A 175 13.62 4.91 14.12
CA VAL A 175 13.85 6.14 13.36
C VAL A 175 13.95 7.30 14.35
N ASP A 176 14.90 8.22 14.13
CA ASP A 176 14.96 9.46 14.90
C ASP A 176 13.64 10.23 14.81
N VAL A 177 13.20 10.83 15.92
CA VAL A 177 11.96 11.63 15.91
C VAL A 177 12.08 12.78 14.90
N ARG A 178 13.28 13.34 14.76
CA ARG A 178 13.58 14.56 14.00
C ARG A 178 14.88 14.42 13.21
N GLY A 179 14.83 14.85 11.96
CA GLY A 179 16.01 15.11 11.14
C GLY A 179 16.15 16.59 10.81
N LEU A 180 17.25 16.94 10.15
CA LEU A 180 17.51 18.27 9.62
C LEU A 180 17.85 18.17 8.13
N TRP A 181 17.19 18.97 7.30
CA TRP A 181 17.55 19.13 5.89
C TRP A 181 17.25 20.55 5.45
N MET A 182 18.17 21.20 4.72
CA MET A 182 18.06 22.61 4.31
C MET A 182 17.74 23.59 5.47
N ASN A 183 18.30 23.34 6.66
CA ASN A 183 18.01 24.06 7.90
C ASN A 183 16.54 23.97 8.36
N GLN A 184 15.79 23.00 7.86
CA GLN A 184 14.40 22.74 8.24
C GLN A 184 14.33 21.44 9.03
N GLN A 185 13.50 21.47 10.07
CA GLN A 185 13.26 20.30 10.89
C GLN A 185 12.28 19.36 10.18
N ILE A 186 12.64 18.09 10.08
CA ILE A 186 11.84 17.05 9.41
C ILE A 186 11.31 16.08 10.46
N HIS A 187 10.00 15.84 10.53
CA HIS A 187 9.39 14.87 11.45
C HIS A 187 9.55 13.43 10.92
N MET A 188 10.73 12.84 11.04
CA MET A 188 11.07 11.58 10.35
C MET A 188 10.19 10.39 10.76
N GLN A 189 9.93 10.16 12.05
CA GLN A 189 9.01 9.10 12.51
C GLN A 189 7.60 9.25 11.92
N GLN A 190 7.09 10.48 11.85
CA GLN A 190 5.77 10.77 11.28
C GLN A 190 5.73 10.42 9.79
N LEU A 191 6.77 10.80 9.03
CA LEU A 191 6.86 10.48 7.60
C LEU A 191 7.03 8.98 7.35
N ALA A 192 7.80 8.29 8.19
CA ALA A 192 7.98 6.84 8.10
C ALA A 192 6.65 6.10 8.36
N ALA A 193 5.87 6.56 9.34
CA ALA A 193 4.54 6.01 9.61
C ALA A 193 3.57 6.21 8.43
N ILE A 194 3.60 7.38 7.78
CA ILE A 194 2.78 7.65 6.58
C ILE A 194 3.18 6.75 5.42
N LEU A 195 4.49 6.65 5.13
CA LEU A 195 5.02 5.76 4.09
C LEU A 195 4.59 4.31 4.32
N ARG A 196 4.80 3.80 5.54
CA ARG A 196 4.47 2.42 5.90
C ARG A 196 2.99 2.11 5.72
N PHE A 197 2.11 3.01 6.14
CA PHE A 197 0.68 2.79 5.96
C PHE A 197 0.24 2.93 4.51
N ALA A 198 0.81 3.88 3.77
CA ALA A 198 0.55 4.03 2.33
C ALA A 198 0.98 2.79 1.52
N ASP A 199 2.10 2.18 1.90
CA ASP A 199 2.64 0.96 1.29
C ASP A 199 1.76 -0.28 1.60
N GLU A 200 1.39 -0.49 2.86
CA GLU A 200 0.48 -1.60 3.22
C GLU A 200 -0.90 -1.49 2.54
N LEU A 201 -1.33 -0.28 2.17
CA LEU A 201 -2.54 -0.05 1.38
C LEU A 201 -2.37 -0.31 -0.13
N ALA A 202 -1.14 -0.53 -0.61
CA ALA A 202 -0.81 -0.70 -2.02
C ALA A 202 -0.87 -2.17 -2.50
N GLU A 203 -1.73 -2.99 -1.90
CA GLU A 203 -1.88 -4.45 -2.15
C GLU A 203 -2.71 -4.81 -3.41
N GLY A 204 -3.19 -3.83 -4.17
CA GLY A 204 -4.17 -4.00 -5.25
C GLY A 204 -3.65 -4.62 -6.56
N PRO A 205 -4.52 -4.63 -7.60
CA PRO A 205 -4.26 -5.34 -8.86
C PRO A 205 -3.03 -4.88 -9.64
N GLN A 206 -2.52 -3.67 -9.37
CA GLN A 206 -1.25 -3.20 -9.91
C GLN A 206 -0.08 -4.13 -9.59
N ARG A 207 -0.18 -4.92 -8.51
CA ARG A 207 0.82 -5.91 -8.08
C ARG A 207 0.71 -7.27 -8.79
N ALA A 208 -0.41 -7.53 -9.47
CA ALA A 208 -0.65 -8.79 -10.14
C ALA A 208 -0.14 -8.79 -11.59
N SER A 209 0.27 -9.97 -12.08
CA SER A 209 0.56 -10.24 -13.49
C SER A 209 -0.54 -11.12 -14.08
N ILE A 210 -1.75 -10.58 -14.19
CA ILE A 210 -2.99 -11.31 -14.50
C ILE A 210 -2.87 -12.17 -15.77
N LEU A 211 -2.38 -11.61 -16.87
CA LEU A 211 -2.26 -12.35 -18.14
C LEU A 211 -1.34 -13.57 -18.01
N ARG A 212 -0.25 -13.42 -17.26
CA ARG A 212 0.73 -14.49 -17.01
C ARG A 212 0.14 -15.56 -16.10
N LEU A 213 -0.56 -15.15 -15.05
CA LEU A 213 -1.24 -16.03 -14.11
C LEU A 213 -2.32 -16.89 -14.80
N ARG A 214 -3.19 -16.27 -15.61
CA ARG A 214 -4.33 -16.96 -16.25
C ARG A 214 -3.93 -17.91 -17.39
N ASN A 215 -2.81 -17.64 -18.06
CA ASN A 215 -2.36 -18.41 -19.22
C ASN A 215 -1.09 -19.25 -18.95
N ASP A 216 -0.65 -19.31 -17.70
CA ASP A 216 0.58 -20.00 -17.26
C ASP A 216 1.81 -19.67 -18.15
N LEU A 217 1.95 -18.39 -18.52
CA LEU A 217 2.98 -17.99 -19.49
C LEU A 217 4.37 -18.08 -18.85
N PRO A 218 5.35 -18.70 -19.53
CA PRO A 218 6.71 -18.81 -19.01
C PRO A 218 7.49 -17.49 -19.11
N PHE A 219 8.37 -17.23 -18.15
CA PHE A 219 9.36 -16.15 -18.15
C PHE A 219 10.42 -16.43 -19.24
N LYS A 220 11.37 -15.50 -19.41
CA LYS A 220 12.41 -15.63 -20.44
C LYS A 220 13.30 -16.87 -20.25
N ASP A 221 13.43 -17.35 -19.03
CA ASP A 221 14.18 -18.56 -18.66
C ASP A 221 13.36 -19.87 -18.80
N GLY A 222 12.08 -19.76 -19.18
CA GLY A 222 11.17 -20.90 -19.35
C GLY A 222 10.35 -21.26 -18.10
N ALA A 223 10.59 -20.66 -16.94
CA ALA A 223 9.83 -20.94 -15.72
C ALA A 223 8.48 -20.20 -15.71
N ALA A 224 7.44 -20.76 -15.10
CA ALA A 224 6.17 -20.05 -14.85
C ALA A 224 6.14 -19.46 -13.42
N ILE A 225 5.07 -18.75 -13.06
CA ILE A 225 4.86 -18.31 -11.67
C ILE A 225 4.80 -19.55 -10.78
N ALA A 226 5.64 -19.58 -9.73
CA ALA A 226 5.67 -20.69 -8.79
C ALA A 226 4.29 -20.89 -8.12
N GLU A 227 3.91 -22.15 -7.87
CA GLU A 227 2.59 -22.48 -7.32
C GLU A 227 2.32 -21.78 -5.97
N THR A 228 3.35 -21.67 -5.13
CA THR A 228 3.31 -20.94 -3.86
C THR A 228 3.09 -19.43 -4.03
N SER A 229 3.44 -18.88 -5.19
CA SER A 229 3.33 -17.45 -5.48
C SER A 229 1.98 -17.08 -6.13
N LYS A 230 1.31 -18.05 -6.77
CA LYS A 230 0.02 -17.83 -7.47
C LYS A 230 -1.07 -17.24 -6.57
N ILE A 231 -1.15 -17.66 -5.31
CA ILE A 231 -2.17 -17.16 -4.37
C ILE A 231 -2.04 -15.65 -4.13
N PHE A 232 -0.82 -15.11 -4.09
CA PHE A 232 -0.60 -13.67 -3.88
C PHE A 232 -1.02 -12.84 -5.08
N HIS A 233 -0.82 -13.35 -6.30
CA HIS A 233 -1.31 -12.69 -7.51
C HIS A 233 -2.84 -12.73 -7.60
N LYS A 234 -3.47 -13.87 -7.30
CA LYS A 234 -4.95 -13.99 -7.25
C LYS A 234 -5.53 -13.05 -6.19
N TYR A 235 -4.92 -13.01 -5.01
CA TYR A 235 -5.30 -12.09 -3.95
C TYR A 235 -5.21 -10.62 -4.38
N ALA A 236 -4.07 -10.21 -4.97
CA ALA A 236 -3.87 -8.84 -5.44
C ALA A 236 -4.88 -8.45 -6.54
N GLU A 237 -5.26 -9.39 -7.40
CA GLU A 237 -6.30 -9.19 -8.42
C GLU A 237 -7.69 -8.96 -7.81
N CYS A 238 -8.02 -9.66 -6.73
CA CYS A 238 -9.34 -9.61 -6.09
C CYS A 238 -9.51 -8.44 -5.10
N ILE A 239 -8.43 -7.92 -4.53
CA ILE A 239 -8.49 -6.91 -3.47
C ILE A 239 -8.62 -5.49 -4.00
N SER A 240 -9.45 -4.69 -3.33
CA SER A 240 -9.65 -3.27 -3.61
C SER A 240 -9.65 -2.45 -2.32
N PRO A 241 -8.47 -1.95 -1.88
CA PRO A 241 -8.36 -0.99 -0.80
C PRO A 241 -8.89 0.39 -1.21
N GLN A 242 -9.54 1.09 -0.29
CA GLN A 242 -10.07 2.44 -0.47
C GLN A 242 -9.85 3.26 0.80
N ILE A 243 -9.26 4.44 0.63
CA ILE A 243 -8.98 5.36 1.73
C ILE A 243 -10.16 6.33 1.84
N ASP A 244 -10.90 6.25 2.94
CA ASP A 244 -12.10 7.04 3.22
C ASP A 244 -11.84 7.92 4.46
N ARG A 245 -11.02 8.96 4.26
CA ARG A 245 -10.58 9.87 5.35
C ARG A 245 -11.77 10.58 6.00
N SER A 246 -12.76 11.02 5.22
CA SER A 246 -13.96 11.68 5.76
C SER A 246 -14.86 10.70 6.53
N GLY A 247 -14.96 9.46 6.07
CA GLY A 247 -15.58 8.36 6.81
C GLY A 247 -14.71 7.77 7.93
N GLN A 248 -13.54 8.37 8.21
CA GLN A 248 -12.61 7.99 9.27
C GLN A 248 -12.14 6.53 9.21
N ARG A 249 -11.96 5.99 8.00
CA ARG A 249 -11.67 4.56 7.82
C ARG A 249 -10.87 4.24 6.56
N VAL A 250 -10.35 3.04 6.54
CA VAL A 250 -10.00 2.34 5.29
C VAL A 250 -11.08 1.30 5.02
N MET A 251 -11.54 1.20 3.78
CA MET A 251 -12.43 0.14 3.31
C MET A 251 -11.65 -0.81 2.41
N VAL A 252 -11.64 -2.09 2.71
CA VAL A 252 -10.98 -3.10 1.89
C VAL A 252 -12.02 -4.11 1.39
N ARG A 253 -12.15 -4.23 0.07
CA ARG A 253 -13.06 -5.19 -0.55
C ARG A 253 -12.31 -6.36 -1.16
N LEU A 254 -12.75 -7.57 -0.89
CA LEU A 254 -12.37 -8.77 -1.61
C LEU A 254 -13.49 -9.12 -2.59
N ASN A 255 -13.19 -9.08 -3.88
CA ASN A 255 -14.15 -9.39 -4.95
C ASN A 255 -13.73 -10.69 -5.64
N ILE A 256 -14.53 -11.73 -5.49
CA ILE A 256 -14.26 -13.06 -6.06
C ILE A 256 -15.31 -13.36 -7.12
N ASP A 257 -14.92 -13.45 -8.39
CA ASP A 257 -15.79 -13.98 -9.44
C ASP A 257 -15.55 -15.47 -9.61
N LEU A 258 -16.56 -16.25 -9.21
CA LEU A 258 -16.53 -17.70 -9.26
C LEU A 258 -16.34 -18.23 -10.68
N ALA A 259 -16.83 -17.51 -11.69
CA ALA A 259 -16.69 -17.92 -13.08
C ALA A 259 -15.26 -17.76 -13.63
N GLU A 260 -14.38 -17.05 -12.91
CA GLU A 260 -12.96 -16.89 -13.28
C GLU A 260 -12.04 -17.91 -12.58
N LEU A 261 -12.57 -18.73 -11.66
CA LEU A 261 -11.84 -19.79 -10.97
C LEU A 261 -11.97 -21.13 -11.70
N ASP A 262 -11.05 -22.06 -11.46
CA ASP A 262 -11.18 -23.43 -11.98
C ASP A 262 -12.37 -24.13 -11.28
N PRO A 263 -13.39 -24.60 -12.03
CA PRO A 263 -14.54 -25.29 -11.46
C PRO A 263 -14.18 -26.50 -10.59
N LYS A 264 -13.03 -27.14 -10.82
CA LYS A 264 -12.61 -28.34 -10.06
C LYS A 264 -12.00 -28.00 -8.70
N SER A 265 -11.35 -26.85 -8.58
CA SER A 265 -10.67 -26.40 -7.35
C SER A 265 -11.32 -25.17 -6.72
N GLN A 266 -12.51 -24.77 -7.20
CA GLN A 266 -13.18 -23.53 -6.79
C GLN A 266 -13.31 -23.39 -5.27
N HIS A 267 -13.70 -24.46 -4.56
CA HIS A 267 -13.81 -24.47 -3.10
C HIS A 267 -12.45 -24.22 -2.41
N GLU A 268 -11.41 -24.90 -2.86
CA GLU A 268 -10.05 -24.80 -2.30
C GLU A 268 -9.47 -23.41 -2.55
N GLU A 269 -9.65 -22.87 -3.75
CA GLU A 269 -9.19 -21.53 -4.12
C GLU A 269 -9.90 -20.43 -3.34
N VAL A 270 -11.23 -20.51 -3.20
CA VAL A 270 -11.99 -19.56 -2.39
C VAL A 270 -11.54 -19.62 -0.93
N THR A 271 -11.34 -20.82 -0.39
CA THR A 271 -10.85 -20.99 0.98
C THR A 271 -9.48 -20.35 1.17
N ALA A 272 -8.52 -20.64 0.28
CA ALA A 272 -7.18 -20.07 0.33
C ALA A 272 -7.18 -18.54 0.17
N LEU A 273 -8.06 -17.98 -0.67
CA LEU A 273 -8.22 -16.54 -0.84
C LEU A 273 -8.78 -15.88 0.43
N LEU A 274 -9.79 -16.47 1.05
CA LEU A 274 -10.37 -15.97 2.30
C LEU A 274 -9.36 -15.99 3.44
N GLU A 275 -8.59 -17.07 3.59
CA GLU A 275 -7.54 -17.20 4.60
C GLU A 275 -6.42 -16.18 4.38
N THR A 276 -5.96 -16.04 3.13
CA THR A 276 -4.93 -15.05 2.75
C THR A 276 -5.42 -13.63 3.04
N PHE A 277 -6.65 -13.31 2.65
CA PHE A 277 -7.27 -12.03 2.91
C PHE A 277 -7.37 -11.74 4.40
N TRP A 278 -7.83 -12.71 5.18
CA TRP A 278 -7.99 -12.54 6.62
C TRP A 278 -6.67 -12.25 7.33
N ARG A 279 -5.60 -12.96 6.94
CA ARG A 279 -4.26 -12.71 7.47
C ARG A 279 -3.74 -11.32 7.09
N ARG A 280 -3.89 -10.89 5.83
CA ARG A 280 -3.42 -9.57 5.38
C ARG A 280 -4.22 -8.43 6.02
N ILE A 281 -5.54 -8.58 6.21
CA ILE A 281 -6.37 -7.57 6.87
C ILE A 281 -5.99 -7.35 8.33
N HIS A 282 -5.62 -8.42 9.05
CA HIS A 282 -5.11 -8.29 10.41
C HIS A 282 -3.83 -7.46 10.45
N VAL A 283 -2.89 -7.75 9.55
CA VAL A 283 -1.66 -6.97 9.41
C VAL A 283 -2.01 -5.51 9.08
N LEU A 284 -2.86 -5.26 8.09
CA LEU A 284 -3.27 -3.91 7.71
C LEU A 284 -3.93 -3.13 8.85
N ASN A 285 -4.79 -3.75 9.67
CA ASN A 285 -5.38 -3.09 10.83
C ASN A 285 -4.34 -2.82 11.94
N LEU A 286 -3.38 -3.72 12.15
CA LEU A 286 -2.26 -3.49 13.06
C LEU A 286 -1.39 -2.33 12.58
N GLU A 287 -1.04 -2.32 11.29
CA GLU A 287 -0.27 -1.25 10.64
C GLU A 287 -1.01 0.10 10.71
N ARG A 288 -2.34 0.13 10.52
CA ARG A 288 -3.16 1.33 10.75
C ARG A 288 -2.94 1.89 12.16
N ARG A 289 -3.16 1.05 13.19
CA ARG A 289 -3.05 1.47 14.60
C ARG A 289 -1.64 1.91 14.95
N TYR A 290 -0.66 1.16 14.48
CA TYR A 290 0.76 1.41 14.69
C TYR A 290 1.20 2.72 14.03
N ALA A 291 0.83 2.95 12.77
CA ALA A 291 1.12 4.21 12.07
C ALA A 291 0.38 5.41 12.70
N CYS A 292 -0.87 5.24 13.14
CA CYS A 292 -1.62 6.28 13.84
C CYS A 292 -0.96 6.71 15.16
N PHE A 293 -0.27 5.79 15.84
CA PHE A 293 0.49 6.11 17.05
C PHE A 293 1.67 7.05 16.77
N TYR A 294 2.38 6.85 15.65
CA TYR A 294 3.56 7.65 15.27
C TYR A 294 3.25 8.89 14.42
N SER A 295 2.03 9.02 13.88
CA SER A 295 1.65 10.14 13.04
C SER A 295 0.25 10.68 13.39
N PRO A 296 0.17 11.86 14.04
CA PRO A 296 -1.10 12.55 14.27
C PRO A 296 -1.88 12.84 12.98
N LEU A 297 -1.21 12.98 11.83
CA LEU A 297 -1.88 13.20 10.55
C LEU A 297 -2.74 12.00 10.11
N LEU A 298 -2.45 10.81 10.65
CA LEU A 298 -3.23 9.59 10.45
C LEU A 298 -4.33 9.39 11.51
N GLU A 299 -4.40 10.25 12.53
CA GLU A 299 -5.43 10.17 13.58
C GLU A 299 -6.85 9.97 13.05
N PRO A 300 -7.29 10.58 11.92
CA PRO A 300 -8.64 10.39 11.40
C PRO A 300 -8.99 8.94 11.06
N PHE A 301 -8.04 8.03 10.87
CA PHE A 301 -8.32 6.63 10.49
C PHE A 301 -8.60 5.75 11.72
N LYS A 302 -9.86 5.72 12.15
CA LYS A 302 -10.33 5.00 13.35
C LYS A 302 -10.76 3.55 13.11
N ALA A 303 -10.91 3.13 11.86
CA ALA A 303 -11.39 1.79 11.53
C ALA A 303 -10.83 1.23 10.22
N THR A 304 -10.79 -0.10 10.16
CA THR A 304 -10.64 -0.88 8.93
C THR A 304 -11.94 -1.65 8.69
N ASN A 305 -12.69 -1.23 7.66
CA ASN A 305 -13.90 -1.91 7.22
C ASN A 305 -13.54 -2.94 6.15
N ILE A 306 -14.11 -4.13 6.24
CA ILE A 306 -13.94 -5.16 5.23
C ILE A 306 -15.25 -5.55 4.59
N GLN A 307 -15.19 -5.90 3.31
CA GLN A 307 -16.32 -6.43 2.58
C GLN A 307 -15.89 -7.59 1.67
N VAL A 308 -16.50 -8.75 1.82
CA VAL A 308 -16.30 -9.89 0.90
C VAL A 308 -17.52 -9.99 -0.01
N ARG A 309 -17.28 -9.98 -1.32
CA ARG A 309 -18.31 -10.04 -2.37
C ARG A 309 -18.00 -11.18 -3.33
N PHE A 310 -19.03 -11.96 -3.60
CA PHE A 310 -18.97 -13.05 -4.58
C PHE A 310 -19.75 -12.65 -5.83
N TYR A 311 -19.22 -13.01 -6.98
CA TYR A 311 -19.82 -12.80 -8.28
C TYR A 311 -19.91 -14.13 -9.02
N ASN A 312 -20.88 -14.25 -9.91
CA ASN A 312 -20.94 -15.31 -10.91
C ASN A 312 -21.15 -14.66 -12.28
N ARG A 313 -20.16 -14.76 -13.16
CA ARG A 313 -20.18 -14.12 -14.50
C ARG A 313 -20.45 -12.62 -14.41
N GLY A 314 -19.79 -11.95 -13.45
CA GLY A 314 -19.95 -10.52 -13.18
C GLY A 314 -21.23 -10.11 -12.43
N ARG A 315 -22.18 -11.03 -12.17
CA ARG A 315 -23.39 -10.74 -11.38
C ARG A 315 -23.13 -10.97 -9.90
N LEU A 316 -23.42 -9.97 -9.06
CA LEU A 316 -23.25 -10.06 -7.61
C LEU A 316 -24.17 -11.12 -7.01
N ILE A 317 -23.60 -12.03 -6.23
CA ILE A 317 -24.31 -12.99 -5.38
C ILE A 317 -24.66 -12.28 -4.05
N PRO A 318 -25.92 -12.35 -3.56
CA PRO A 318 -26.36 -11.63 -2.35
C PRO A 318 -25.85 -12.27 -1.04
N VAL A 319 -24.73 -12.98 -1.08
CA VAL A 319 -23.98 -13.48 0.07
C VAL A 319 -22.80 -12.53 0.28
N THR A 320 -23.05 -11.41 0.97
CA THR A 320 -22.00 -10.42 1.29
C THR A 320 -21.62 -10.51 2.76
N ARG A 321 -20.34 -10.47 3.07
CA ARG A 321 -19.84 -10.34 4.45
C ARG A 321 -19.30 -8.95 4.69
N HIS A 322 -19.59 -8.41 5.86
CA HIS A 322 -19.05 -7.15 6.33
C HIS A 322 -18.54 -7.32 7.75
N HIS A 323 -17.38 -6.75 8.02
CA HIS A 323 -16.81 -6.73 9.36
C HIS A 323 -16.03 -5.42 9.53
N VAL A 324 -15.91 -4.96 10.78
CA VAL A 324 -15.26 -3.69 11.11
C VAL A 324 -14.29 -3.94 12.25
N PHE A 325 -13.01 -3.70 11.98
CA PHE A 325 -12.02 -3.51 13.02
C PHE A 325 -12.07 -2.04 13.42
N ASN A 326 -12.38 -1.76 14.68
CA ASN A 326 -12.35 -0.42 15.23
C ASN A 326 -11.52 -0.41 16.52
N ASP A 327 -11.23 0.78 17.03
CA ASP A 327 -10.43 0.95 18.25
C ASP A 327 -11.26 0.81 19.54
N LEU A 328 -12.55 0.45 19.46
CA LEU A 328 -13.42 0.27 20.63
C LEU A 328 -13.15 -1.10 21.25
N VAL A 329 -12.54 -1.10 22.44
CA VAL A 329 -12.43 -2.31 23.27
C VAL A 329 -13.77 -2.56 23.96
N ILE A 330 -14.47 -3.63 23.59
CA ILE A 330 -15.61 -4.12 24.37
C ILE A 330 -15.05 -4.78 25.63
N PRO A 331 -15.43 -4.33 26.86
CA PRO A 331 -14.97 -4.98 28.07
C PRO A 331 -15.43 -6.44 28.10
N GLN A 332 -14.52 -7.39 27.87
CA GLN A 332 -14.79 -8.81 28.10
C GLN A 332 -14.42 -9.17 29.55
N LYS A 333 -15.16 -10.11 30.15
CA LYS A 333 -14.76 -10.70 31.43
C LYS A 333 -13.36 -11.29 31.28
N PRO A 334 -12.45 -11.10 32.27
CA PRO A 334 -11.09 -11.57 32.17
C PRO A 334 -11.07 -13.10 32.15
N THR A 335 -10.91 -13.69 30.98
CA THR A 335 -10.64 -15.12 30.81
C THR A 335 -9.19 -15.30 30.38
N GLY A 336 -8.24 -15.08 31.31
CA GLY A 336 -6.88 -15.65 31.35
C GLY A 336 -5.89 -15.46 30.19
N ASP A 337 -6.35 -15.24 28.97
CA ASP A 337 -5.59 -15.15 27.74
C ASP A 337 -6.01 -13.86 27.03
N TRP A 338 -5.09 -12.92 26.86
CA TRP A 338 -5.27 -11.82 25.92
C TRP A 338 -5.19 -12.39 24.49
N LYS A 339 -6.23 -13.08 24.05
CA LYS A 339 -6.44 -13.32 22.61
C LYS A 339 -6.92 -11.99 22.05
N PHE A 340 -6.11 -11.39 21.16
CA PHE A 340 -6.58 -10.31 20.29
C PHE A 340 -7.93 -10.76 19.72
N ASP A 341 -8.96 -9.99 20.07
CA ASP A 341 -10.39 -10.18 19.80
C ASP A 341 -10.84 -11.54 19.24
N ASN A 342 -11.79 -12.15 19.93
CA ASN A 342 -12.73 -13.12 19.37
C ASN A 342 -13.52 -12.50 18.19
N CYS A 343 -12.83 -12.12 17.13
CA CYS A 343 -13.42 -11.85 15.85
C CYS A 343 -13.85 -13.22 15.33
N PRO A 344 -15.14 -13.44 15.01
CA PRO A 344 -15.53 -14.68 14.37
C PRO A 344 -14.66 -14.79 13.12
N GLU A 345 -13.78 -15.80 13.09
CA GLU A 345 -13.14 -16.19 11.84
C GLU A 345 -14.25 -16.25 10.81
N LEU A 346 -14.05 -15.58 9.68
CA LEU A 346 -14.90 -15.76 8.51
C LEU A 346 -14.78 -17.23 8.14
N ASP A 347 -15.65 -18.07 8.72
CA ASP A 347 -15.66 -19.51 8.52
C ASP A 347 -15.83 -19.75 7.02
N SER A 348 -14.70 -20.06 6.38
CA SER A 348 -14.57 -20.19 4.94
C SER A 348 -15.50 -21.27 4.42
N SER A 349 -15.64 -22.37 5.17
CA SER A 349 -16.53 -23.49 4.86
C SER A 349 -18.00 -23.07 4.93
N LYS A 350 -18.38 -22.30 5.95
CA LYS A 350 -19.75 -21.75 6.07
C LYS A 350 -20.07 -20.75 4.96
N ILE A 351 -19.16 -19.83 4.68
CA ILE A 351 -19.34 -18.84 3.60
C ILE A 351 -19.49 -19.56 2.25
N TRP A 352 -18.64 -20.54 1.99
CA TRP A 352 -18.72 -21.34 0.77
C TRP A 352 -20.08 -22.05 0.63
N SER A 353 -20.54 -22.69 1.70
CA SER A 353 -21.82 -23.40 1.72
C SER A 353 -23.01 -22.48 1.43
N GLU A 354 -23.01 -21.25 1.95
CA GLU A 354 -24.05 -20.25 1.65
C GLU A 354 -24.01 -19.78 0.19
N VAL A 355 -22.80 -19.57 -0.36
CA VAL A 355 -22.62 -19.18 -1.77
C VAL A 355 -23.14 -20.26 -2.71
N ILE A 356 -22.77 -21.53 -2.48
CA ILE A 356 -23.23 -22.66 -3.30
C ILE A 356 -24.73 -22.87 -3.13
N GLY A 357 -25.25 -22.83 -1.90
CA GLY A 357 -26.70 -22.97 -1.66
C GLY A 357 -27.53 -21.89 -2.38
N PHE A 358 -27.02 -20.67 -2.51
CA PHE A 358 -27.67 -19.63 -3.31
C PHE A 358 -27.69 -19.97 -4.81
N LEU A 359 -26.57 -20.43 -5.37
CA LEU A 359 -26.46 -20.77 -6.79
C LEU A 359 -27.33 -21.99 -7.16
N GLU A 360 -27.38 -22.99 -6.30
CA GLU A 360 -28.26 -24.15 -6.46
C GLU A 360 -29.74 -23.77 -6.44
N ALA A 361 -30.12 -22.83 -5.55
CA ALA A 361 -31.48 -22.33 -5.48
C ALA A 361 -31.90 -21.52 -6.73
N GLU A 362 -31.00 -20.68 -7.29
CA GLU A 362 -31.29 -19.97 -8.56
C GLU A 362 -31.45 -20.95 -9.73
N ASN A 363 -30.60 -21.98 -9.83
CA ASN A 363 -30.66 -22.96 -10.92
C ASN A 363 -31.86 -23.93 -10.81
N GLY A 364 -32.40 -24.14 -9.60
CA GLY A 364 -33.60 -24.96 -9.37
C GLY A 364 -34.93 -24.24 -9.61
N THR A 365 -34.89 -22.96 -9.98
CA THR A 365 -36.07 -22.12 -10.28
C THR A 365 -36.30 -21.83 -11.77
N GLU A 366 -35.51 -22.43 -12.66
CA GLU A 366 -35.75 -22.53 -14.11
C GLU A 366 -36.41 -23.86 -14.48
#